data_AF-A0A381U554-F1
#
_entry.id   AF-A0A381U554-F1
#
_cell.length_a   1.000
_cell.length_b   1.000
_cell.length_c   1.000
_cell.angle_alpha   90.00
_cell.angle_beta   90.00
_cell.angle_gamma   90.00
#
_symmetry.space_group_name_H-M   'P 1'
#
loop_
_entity.id
_entity.type
_entity.pdbx_description
1 polymer ?
#
loop_
_entity_poly.entity_id
_entity_poly.type
_entity_poly.pdbx_seq_one_letter_code
_entity_poly.pdbx_strand_id
1 'polypeptide(L)' 'MRYLFFSLLVISAIGLFAVPQAFADHDEITIENAIGSSTPGCEETADGCFIPSVVVLAKADTQVTWENNDTAAHTVT' A
#
# COMPACT_ATOMS: atom_id res chain seq x y z
N MET A 1 -29.20 21.66 25.07
CA MET A 1 -27.88 21.79 24.41
C MET A 1 -26.76 21.03 25.10
N ARG A 2 -26.55 21.15 26.43
CA ARG A 2 -25.46 20.47 27.13
C ARG A 2 -25.48 18.93 27.02
N TYR A 3 -26.64 18.30 27.19
CA TYR A 3 -26.77 16.83 27.08
C TYR A 3 -26.59 16.32 25.64
N LEU A 4 -27.03 17.09 24.63
CA LEU A 4 -26.84 16.73 23.22
C LEU A 4 -25.35 16.74 22.85
N PHE A 5 -24.60 17.71 23.36
CA PHE A 5 -23.15 17.77 23.14
C PHE A 5 -22.43 16.60 23.80
N PHE A 6 -22.79 16.24 25.03
CA PHE A 6 -22.24 15.07 25.71
C PHE A 6 -22.62 13.76 25.01
N SER A 7 -23.87 13.60 24.55
CA SER A 7 -24.30 12.44 23.78
C SER A 7 -23.53 12.31 22.46
N LEU A 8 -23.30 13.41 21.74
CA LEU A 8 -22.52 13.41 20.50
C LEU A 8 -21.07 13.00 20.74
N LEU A 9 -20.44 13.52 21.80
CA LEU A 9 -19.07 13.14 22.19
C LEU A 9 -18.97 11.65 22.55
N VAL A 10 -19.94 11.10 23.28
CA VAL A 10 -19.96 9.68 23.64
C VAL A 10 -20.10 8.80 22.40
N ILE A 11 -21.01 9.14 21.48
CA ILE A 11 -21.18 8.39 20.21
C ILE A 11 -19.90 8.45 19.37
N SER A 12 -19.30 9.63 19.25
CA SER A 12 -18.04 9.83 18.51
C SER A 12 -16.89 9.02 19.11
N ALA A 13 -16.74 9.04 20.44
CA ALA A 13 -15.72 8.26 21.14
C ALA A 13 -15.93 6.75 20.90
N ILE A 14 -17.16 6.24 21.02
CA ILE A 14 -17.47 4.83 20.76
C ILE A 14 -17.11 4.46 19.31
N GLY A 15 -17.44 5.31 18.33
CA GLY A 15 -17.09 5.10 16.93
C GLY A 15 -15.57 4.98 16.70
N LEU A 16 -14.77 5.85 17.34
CA LEU A 16 -13.31 5.80 17.26
C LEU A 16 -12.72 4.48 17.80
N PHE A 17 -13.28 3.94 18.89
CA PHE A 17 -12.77 2.71 19.50
C PHE A 17 -13.32 1.43 18.86
N ALA A 18 -14.53 1.47 18.30
CA ALA A 18 -15.18 0.30 17.73
C ALA A 18 -14.67 -0.06 16.32
N VAL A 19 -14.19 0.94 15.57
CA VAL A 19 -13.74 0.73 14.17
C VAL A 19 -12.38 1.39 13.91
N PRO A 20 -11.32 1.05 14.66
CA PRO A 20 -9.99 1.66 14.47
C PRO A 20 -9.42 1.38 13.07
N GLN A 21 -9.86 0.29 12.43
CA GLN A 21 -9.44 -0.08 11.07
C GLN A 21 -10.15 0.73 9.98
N ALA A 22 -11.24 1.46 10.25
CA ALA A 22 -11.91 2.27 9.23
C ALA A 22 -11.02 3.38 8.63
N PHE A 23 -9.93 3.73 9.31
CA PHE A 23 -8.95 4.72 8.85
C PHE A 23 -7.60 4.10 8.47
N ALA A 24 -7.44 2.78 8.60
CA ALA A 24 -6.21 2.06 8.28
C ALA A 24 -6.41 0.94 7.24
N ASP A 25 -7.65 0.59 6.91
CA ASP A 25 -8.03 -0.42 5.91
C ASP A 25 -7.91 0.12 4.49
N HIS A 26 -6.68 0.47 4.13
CA HIS A 26 -6.27 0.66 2.75
C HIS A 26 -5.38 -0.51 2.37
N ASP A 27 -5.48 -0.95 1.11
CA ASP A 27 -4.61 -2.02 0.63
C ASP A 27 -3.21 -1.45 0.44
N GLU A 28 -2.18 -2.20 0.82
CA GLU A 28 -0.78 -1.84 0.63
C GLU A 28 -0.12 -2.87 -0.29
N ILE A 29 0.62 -2.40 -1.30
CA ILE A 29 1.34 -3.25 -2.24
C ILE A 29 2.76 -2.75 -2.40
N THR A 30 3.74 -3.64 -2.20
CA THR A 30 5.14 -3.38 -2.50
C THR A 30 5.51 -4.06 -3.81
N ILE A 31 6.14 -3.32 -4.72
CA ILE A 31 6.72 -3.80 -5.95
C ILE A 31 8.24 -3.63 -5.85
N GLU A 32 8.97 -4.74 -5.89
CA GLU A 32 10.42 -4.74 -5.78
C GLU A 32 11.10 -4.83 -7.14
N ASN A 33 12.26 -4.20 -7.31
CA ASN A 33 13.18 -4.53 -8.40
C ASN A 33 13.75 -5.94 -8.18
N ALA A 34 13.69 -6.80 -9.19
CA ALA A 34 14.33 -8.11 -9.12
C ALA A 34 15.86 -7.96 -9.02
N ILE A 35 16.53 -8.88 -8.32
CA ILE A 35 17.99 -8.87 -8.20
C ILE A 35 18.63 -8.98 -9.58
N GLY A 36 19.53 -8.05 -9.92
CA GLY A 36 20.19 -8.01 -11.22
C GLY A 36 19.30 -7.48 -12.36
N SER A 37 18.13 -6.90 -12.06
CA SER A 37 17.24 -6.28 -13.06
C SER A 37 17.84 -5.08 -13.80
N SER A 38 19.00 -4.59 -13.35
CA SER A 38 19.84 -3.63 -14.08
C SER A 38 20.65 -4.22 -15.24
N THR A 39 20.63 -5.55 -15.40
CA THR A 39 21.25 -6.25 -16.53
C THR A 39 20.19 -6.78 -17.50
N PRO A 40 20.43 -6.77 -18.83
CA PRO A 40 19.47 -7.29 -19.81
C PRO A 40 19.13 -8.77 -19.56
N GLY A 41 17.86 -9.17 -19.75
CA GLY A 41 17.41 -10.56 -19.64
C GLY A 41 16.47 -10.85 -18.47
N CYS A 42 16.19 -9.89 -17.58
CA CYS A 42 15.23 -10.09 -16.49
C CYS A 42 13.80 -10.32 -17.01
N GLU A 43 13.46 -9.78 -18.19
CA GLU A 43 12.20 -9.97 -18.89
C GLU A 43 11.93 -11.42 -19.32
N GLU A 44 12.98 -12.23 -19.45
CA GLU A 44 12.90 -13.64 -19.85
C GLU A 44 12.75 -14.58 -18.63
N THR A 45 12.86 -14.04 -17.42
CA THR A 45 12.70 -14.81 -16.17
C THR A 45 11.22 -14.98 -15.82
N ALA A 46 10.88 -16.01 -15.04
CA ALA A 46 9.50 -16.22 -14.59
C ALA A 46 8.99 -15.11 -13.67
N ASP A 47 9.89 -14.46 -12.91
CA ASP A 47 9.55 -13.41 -11.95
C ASP A 47 9.47 -12.03 -12.63
N GLY A 48 10.24 -11.81 -13.70
CA GLY A 48 10.34 -10.54 -14.42
C GLY A 48 11.32 -9.55 -13.77
N CYS A 49 11.35 -8.32 -14.28
CA CYS A 49 12.23 -7.26 -13.76
C CYS A 49 11.68 -6.57 -12.50
N PHE A 50 10.38 -6.71 -12.25
CA PHE A 50 9.69 -6.25 -11.06
C PHE A 50 8.97 -7.43 -10.40
N ILE A 51 8.89 -7.43 -9.08
CA ILE A 51 8.28 -8.50 -8.30
C ILE A 51 7.23 -7.88 -7.36
N PRO A 52 5.93 -8.13 -7.59
CA PRO A 52 5.36 -8.77 -8.78
C PRO A 52 5.50 -7.90 -10.04
N SER A 53 5.54 -8.54 -11.21
CA SER A 53 5.67 -7.84 -12.50
C SER A 53 4.37 -7.19 -12.97
N VAL A 54 3.23 -7.69 -12.46
CA VAL A 54 1.90 -7.15 -12.72
C VAL A 54 1.11 -7.11 -11.41
N VAL A 55 0.48 -5.97 -11.16
CA VAL A 55 -0.41 -5.76 -10.02
C VAL A 55 -1.76 -5.25 -10.51
N VAL A 56 -2.84 -5.77 -9.92
CA VAL A 56 -4.19 -5.22 -10.09
C VAL A 56 -4.59 -4.53 -8.80
N LEU A 57 -4.88 -3.23 -8.88
CA LEU A 57 -5.37 -2.46 -7.73
C LEU A 57 -6.87 -2.75 -7.53
N ALA A 58 -7.21 -3.39 -6.42
CA ALA A 58 -8.59 -3.75 -6.09
C ALA A 58 -9.40 -2.56 -5.56
N LYS A 59 -8.73 -1.61 -4.91
CA LYS A 59 -9.32 -0.39 -4.36
C LYS A 59 -8.63 0.85 -4.93
N ALA A 60 -9.33 1.98 -4.95
CA ALA A 60 -8.79 3.23 -5.47
C ALA A 60 -7.81 3.91 -4.50
N ASP A 61 -7.86 3.55 -3.22
CA ASP A 61 -7.02 4.07 -2.14
C ASP A 61 -5.83 3.16 -1.81
N THR A 62 -5.56 2.16 -2.66
CA THR A 62 -4.39 1.28 -2.48
C THR A 62 -3.09 2.10 -2.51
N GLN A 63 -2.28 1.96 -1.47
CA GLN A 63 -0.92 2.50 -1.44
C GLN A 63 0.02 1.55 -2.20
N VAL A 64 0.77 2.10 -3.16
CA VAL A 64 1.78 1.36 -3.91
C VAL A 64 3.16 1.90 -3.57
N THR A 65 4.02 1.02 -3.10
CA THR A 65 5.43 1.31 -2.78
C THR A 65 6.32 0.61 -3.78
N TRP A 66 7.20 1.35 -4.44
CA TRP A 66 8.30 0.75 -5.20
C TRP A 66 9.54 0.71 -4.33
N GLU A 67 10.09 -0.49 -4.15
CA GLU A 67 11.28 -0.72 -3.35
C GLU A 67 12.42 -1.23 -4.24
N ASN A 68 13.57 -0.59 -4.14
CA ASN A 68 14.76 -1.02 -4.85
C ASN A 68 15.57 -1.97 -3.96
N ASN A 69 15.35 -3.27 -4.13
CA ASN A 69 16.12 -4.33 -3.48
C ASN A 69 17.32 -4.81 -4.32
N ASP A 70 17.57 -4.18 -5.49
CA ASP A 70 18.72 -4.46 -6.34
C ASP A 70 19.95 -3.62 -5.92
N THR A 71 21.11 -3.95 -6.49
CA THR A 71 22.39 -3.26 -6.22
C THR A 71 22.61 -2.01 -7.08
N ALA A 72 21.77 -1.78 -8.09
CA ALA A 72 21.85 -0.64 -9.00
C ALA A 72 20.75 0.39 -8.74
N ALA A 73 20.92 1.62 -9.24
CA ALA A 73 19.89 2.64 -9.16
C ALA A 73 18.80 2.39 -10.21
N HIS A 74 17.53 2.55 -9.79
CA HIS A 74 16.34 2.38 -10.63
C HIS A 74 15.44 3.62 -10.55
N THR A 75 14.64 3.83 -11.58
CA THR A 75 13.59 4.86 -11.63
C THR A 75 12.28 4.25 -12.12
N VAL A 76 11.15 4.74 -11.61
CA VAL A 76 9.80 4.29 -11.98
C VAL A 76 9.06 5.45 -12.62
N THR A 77 8.30 5.19 -13.68
CA THR A 77 7.55 6.21 -14.48
C THR A 77 6.13 5.77 -14.75
#